data_AF-A0AAV6V9P6-F1
#
_entry.id   AF-A0AAV6V9P6-F1
#
_cell.length_a   1.000
_cell.length_b   1.000
_cell.length_c   1.000
_cell.angle_alpha   90.00
_cell.angle_beta   90.00
_cell.angle_gamma   90.00
#
_symmetry.space_group_name_H-M   'P 1'
#
loop_
_entity.id
_entity.type
_entity.pdbx_description
1 polymer ?
#
loop_
_entity_poly.entity_id
_entity_poly.type
_entity_poly.pdbx_seq_one_letter_code
_entity_poly.pdbx_strand_id
1 'polypeptide(L)'
;MWGTFLLRLMLLLIPVVASTPEPQCTLLELHRCLQSLQTQSNDLAFAATRHELLSLCSTLKESVSCVDEHMRHCFTPTQRKVFNHVVAGARQVLSELCVPGPIQEAYLKHAPCFKNVSLAENKCAPKYRYLMEVSENVNRRQNVDEGLKESCCAFGEFVTCKYLHVTQDCGPDAADFLQRHLDRISSPLIHEHCAHYTYATDACTTTTSASPSVYFNAHLQMLLAMTLVLDFFCRKFT
;
A
#
# COMPACT_ATOMS: atom_id res chain seq x y z
N MET A 1 -32.98 -51.15 -36.34
CA MET A 1 -31.92 -51.35 -35.31
C MET A 1 -30.60 -50.63 -35.60
N TRP A 2 -30.45 -49.87 -36.69
CA TRP A 2 -29.18 -49.17 -37.03
C TRP A 2 -29.20 -47.67 -36.66
N GLY A 3 -30.37 -47.06 -36.51
CA GLY A 3 -30.52 -45.63 -36.20
C GLY A 3 -30.10 -45.23 -34.78
N THR A 4 -30.22 -46.14 -33.80
CA THR A 4 -29.79 -45.89 -32.41
C THR A 4 -28.27 -45.99 -32.25
N PHE A 5 -27.58 -46.69 -33.14
CA PHE A 5 -26.14 -46.87 -33.10
C PHE A 5 -25.40 -45.62 -33.62
N LEU A 6 -25.91 -45.02 -34.71
CA LEU A 6 -25.36 -43.76 -35.25
C LEU A 6 -25.56 -42.58 -34.30
N LEU A 7 -26.66 -42.53 -33.56
CA LEU A 7 -26.93 -41.46 -32.59
C LEU A 7 -25.95 -41.49 -31.40
N ARG A 8 -25.55 -42.69 -30.95
CA ARG A 8 -24.53 -42.85 -29.89
C ARG A 8 -23.12 -42.56 -30.37
N LEU A 9 -22.81 -42.83 -31.64
CA LEU A 9 -21.50 -42.52 -32.23
C LEU A 9 -21.31 -41.00 -32.43
N MET A 10 -22.38 -40.27 -32.75
CA MET A 10 -22.37 -38.81 -32.89
C MET A 10 -22.19 -38.07 -31.54
N LEU A 11 -22.60 -38.66 -30.42
CA LEU A 11 -22.44 -38.08 -29.07
C LEU A 11 -21.02 -38.23 -28.49
N LEU A 12 -20.19 -39.11 -29.07
CA LEU A 12 -18.79 -39.35 -28.64
C LEU A 12 -17.77 -38.43 -29.35
N LEU A 13 -18.21 -37.65 -30.33
CA LEU A 13 -17.37 -36.73 -31.12
C LEU A 13 -17.46 -35.26 -30.68
N ILE A 14 -18.20 -34.96 -29.60
CA ILE A 14 -18.15 -33.61 -29.02
C ILE A 14 -16.76 -33.44 -28.41
N PRO A 15 -15.89 -32.58 -28.95
CA PRO A 15 -14.61 -32.30 -28.33
C PRO A 15 -14.95 -31.71 -26.96
N VAL A 16 -14.44 -32.33 -25.90
CA VAL A 16 -14.39 -31.68 -24.59
C VAL A 16 -13.47 -30.49 -24.79
N VAL A 17 -14.05 -29.33 -25.12
CA VAL A 17 -13.36 -28.06 -25.05
C VAL A 17 -13.07 -27.88 -23.58
N ALA A 18 -11.83 -28.17 -23.19
CA ALA A 18 -11.31 -27.75 -21.91
C ALA A 18 -11.37 -26.22 -21.93
N SER A 19 -12.44 -25.65 -21.38
CA SER A 19 -12.59 -24.23 -21.18
C SER A 19 -11.47 -23.80 -20.24
N THR A 20 -10.41 -23.22 -20.79
CA THR A 20 -9.46 -22.46 -19.99
C THR A 20 -10.27 -21.41 -19.23
N PRO A 21 -10.18 -21.32 -17.89
CA PRO A 21 -10.92 -20.32 -17.14
C PRO A 21 -10.56 -18.95 -17.73
N GLU A 22 -11.56 -18.19 -18.18
CA GLU A 22 -11.28 -16.82 -18.63
C GLU A 22 -10.70 -16.01 -17.47
N PRO A 23 -9.65 -15.19 -17.71
CA PRO A 23 -9.05 -14.38 -16.68
C PRO A 23 -10.09 -13.39 -16.13
N GLN A 24 -10.40 -13.48 -14.84
CA GLN A 24 -11.35 -12.59 -14.19
C GLN A 24 -10.68 -11.23 -13.90
N CYS A 25 -11.11 -10.19 -14.61
CA CYS A 25 -10.60 -8.83 -14.43
C CYS A 25 -11.25 -8.13 -13.23
N THR A 26 -10.96 -8.64 -12.04
CA THR A 26 -11.47 -8.09 -10.78
C THR A 26 -10.33 -7.57 -9.90
N LEU A 27 -10.65 -6.59 -9.06
CA LEU A 27 -9.73 -6.07 -8.05
C LEU A 27 -9.30 -7.16 -7.03
N LEU A 28 -10.16 -8.15 -6.82
CA LEU A 28 -9.87 -9.30 -5.95
C LEU A 28 -8.74 -10.17 -6.53
N GLU A 29 -8.75 -10.43 -7.84
CA GLU A 29 -7.67 -11.17 -8.50
C GLU A 29 -6.35 -10.42 -8.47
N LEU A 30 -6.38 -9.10 -8.67
CA LEU A 30 -5.20 -8.25 -8.51
C LEU A 30 -4.66 -8.30 -7.07
N HIS A 31 -5.55 -8.22 -6.06
CA HIS A 31 -5.17 -8.34 -4.65
C HIS A 31 -4.55 -9.70 -4.32
N ARG A 32 -5.02 -10.78 -4.94
CA ARG A 32 -4.46 -12.14 -4.73
C ARG A 32 -2.99 -12.22 -5.12
N CYS A 33 -2.55 -11.48 -6.14
CA CYS A 33 -1.13 -11.40 -6.51
C CYS A 33 -0.25 -10.78 -5.41
N LEU A 34 -0.82 -9.93 -4.55
CA LEU A 34 -0.12 -9.19 -3.49
C LEU A 34 -0.29 -9.82 -2.10
N GLN A 35 -1.17 -10.81 -1.96
CA GLN A 35 -1.53 -11.41 -0.67
C GLN A 35 -0.32 -11.99 0.07
N SER A 36 0.61 -12.63 -0.64
CA SER A 36 1.84 -13.17 -0.07
C SER A 36 2.77 -12.09 0.50
N LEU A 37 2.71 -10.86 -0.02
CA LEU A 37 3.49 -9.73 0.47
C LEU A 37 2.88 -9.14 1.75
N GLN A 38 1.55 -9.15 1.87
CA GLN A 38 0.83 -8.61 3.01
C GLN A 38 1.03 -9.46 4.28
N THR A 39 0.91 -10.78 4.16
CA THR A 39 1.03 -11.72 5.29
C THR A 39 2.46 -11.85 5.83
N GLN A 40 3.46 -11.49 5.04
CA GLN A 40 4.89 -11.60 5.36
C GLN A 40 5.53 -10.24 5.73
N SER A 41 4.75 -9.16 5.70
CA SER A 41 5.23 -7.77 5.75
C SER A 41 6.04 -7.39 7.00
N ASN A 42 5.83 -8.02 8.16
CA ASN A 42 6.58 -7.62 9.35
C ASN A 42 8.03 -8.14 9.39
N ASP A 43 8.28 -9.37 8.90
CA ASP A 43 9.61 -9.99 8.96
C ASP A 43 10.37 -9.95 7.63
N LEU A 44 9.67 -9.96 6.50
CA LEU A 44 10.30 -10.01 5.17
C LEU A 44 10.43 -8.64 4.49
N ALA A 45 9.62 -7.63 4.81
CA ALA A 45 9.76 -6.30 4.20
C ALA A 45 11.11 -5.63 4.53
N PHE A 46 11.76 -6.07 5.61
CA PHE A 46 13.05 -5.54 6.08
C PHE A 46 14.07 -6.65 6.27
N ALA A 47 14.22 -7.53 5.27
CA ALA A 47 15.21 -8.59 5.26
C ALA A 47 16.61 -8.09 5.66
N ALA A 48 17.12 -8.54 6.80
CA ALA A 48 18.41 -8.13 7.35
C ALA A 48 19.53 -9.13 7.08
N THR A 49 19.18 -10.33 6.59
CA THR A 49 20.14 -11.39 6.25
C THR A 49 20.02 -11.79 4.78
N ARG A 50 21.08 -12.41 4.25
CA ARG A 50 21.06 -12.94 2.87
C ARG A 50 19.95 -13.97 2.66
N HIS A 51 19.71 -14.82 3.65
CA HIS A 51 18.65 -15.83 3.57
C HIS A 51 17.26 -15.19 3.51
N GLU A 52 16.98 -14.25 4.43
CA GLU A 52 15.73 -13.47 4.41
C GLU A 52 15.55 -12.72 3.09
N LEU A 53 16.64 -12.12 2.57
CA LEU A 53 16.60 -11.36 1.33
C LEU A 53 16.28 -12.25 0.13
N LEU A 54 16.88 -13.44 0.03
CA LEU A 54 16.60 -14.38 -1.05
C LEU A 54 15.16 -14.91 -0.98
N SER A 55 14.65 -15.14 0.23
CA SER A 55 13.23 -15.49 0.44
C SER A 55 12.30 -14.37 -0.04
N LEU A 56 12.57 -13.13 0.39
CA LEU A 56 11.83 -11.94 -0.05
C LEU A 56 11.87 -11.78 -1.58
N CYS A 57 13.04 -11.99 -2.19
CA CYS A 57 13.23 -11.90 -3.63
C CYS A 57 12.39 -12.92 -4.40
N SER A 58 12.23 -14.15 -3.89
CA SER A 58 11.33 -15.15 -4.51
C SER A 58 9.89 -14.64 -4.50
N THR A 59 9.40 -14.25 -3.31
CA THR A 59 8.03 -13.75 -3.13
C THR A 59 7.75 -12.53 -4.01
N LEU A 60 8.66 -11.56 -4.05
CA LEU A 60 8.50 -10.35 -4.86
C LEU A 60 8.48 -10.66 -6.36
N LYS A 61 9.34 -11.56 -6.85
CA LYS A 61 9.37 -11.95 -8.27
C LYS A 61 8.07 -12.67 -8.67
N GLU A 62 7.55 -13.54 -7.81
CA GLU A 62 6.27 -14.22 -8.03
C GLU A 62 5.11 -13.23 -8.08
N SER A 63 5.02 -12.31 -7.11
CA SER A 63 4.00 -11.27 -7.09
C SER A 63 4.09 -10.34 -8.30
N VAL A 64 5.29 -9.90 -8.69
CA VAL A 64 5.49 -9.06 -9.89
C VAL A 64 5.02 -9.78 -11.14
N SER A 65 5.39 -11.06 -11.31
CA SER A 65 4.97 -11.86 -12.46
C SER A 65 3.46 -12.05 -12.51
N CYS A 66 2.80 -12.26 -11.36
CA CYS A 66 1.34 -12.38 -11.28
C CYS A 66 0.64 -11.07 -11.69
N VAL A 67 1.11 -9.94 -11.16
CA VAL A 67 0.56 -8.61 -11.51
C VAL A 67 0.78 -8.32 -13.00
N ASP A 68 1.95 -8.62 -13.55
CA ASP A 68 2.24 -8.43 -14.97
C ASP A 68 1.29 -9.20 -15.88
N GLU A 69 1.00 -10.46 -15.54
CA GLU A 69 0.08 -11.27 -16.32
C GLU A 69 -1.38 -10.80 -16.19
N HIS A 70 -1.79 -10.38 -14.99
CA HIS A 70 -3.12 -9.78 -14.79
C HIS A 70 -3.28 -8.49 -15.61
N MET A 71 -2.29 -7.59 -15.54
CA MET A 71 -2.29 -6.34 -16.31
C MET A 71 -2.28 -6.59 -17.81
N ARG A 72 -1.57 -7.62 -18.28
CA ARG A 72 -1.51 -7.96 -19.71
C ARG A 72 -2.89 -8.20 -20.29
N HIS A 73 -3.80 -8.80 -19.52
CA HIS A 73 -5.16 -9.11 -19.93
C HIS A 73 -6.18 -8.03 -19.56
N CYS A 74 -6.06 -7.46 -18.37
CA CYS A 74 -7.15 -6.70 -17.77
C CYS A 74 -6.97 -5.18 -17.83
N PHE A 75 -5.75 -4.69 -18.07
CA PHE A 75 -5.49 -3.25 -18.10
C PHE A 75 -5.53 -2.72 -19.53
N THR A 76 -6.17 -1.55 -19.68
CA THR A 76 -6.10 -0.73 -20.89
C THR A 76 -4.65 -0.28 -21.17
N PRO A 77 -4.32 0.10 -22.42
CA PRO A 77 -2.98 0.61 -22.75
C PRO A 77 -2.54 1.78 -21.87
N THR A 78 -3.45 2.70 -21.55
CA THR A 78 -3.18 3.85 -20.67
C THR A 78 -2.89 3.42 -19.24
N GLN A 79 -3.74 2.56 -18.65
CA GLN A 79 -3.53 2.05 -17.28
C GLN A 79 -2.19 1.31 -17.17
N ARG A 80 -1.84 0.50 -18.18
CA ARG A 80 -0.57 -0.23 -18.22
C ARG A 80 0.63 0.70 -18.30
N LYS A 81 0.54 1.75 -19.12
CA LYS A 81 1.60 2.77 -19.22
C LYS A 81 1.82 3.48 -17.88
N VAL A 82 0.73 3.90 -17.23
CA VAL A 82 0.77 4.54 -15.90
C VAL A 82 1.38 3.60 -14.87
N PHE A 83 0.88 2.37 -14.76
CA PHE A 83 1.39 1.42 -13.78
C PHE A 83 2.88 1.12 -13.99
N ASN A 84 3.28 0.82 -15.24
CA ASN A 84 4.68 0.52 -15.56
C ASN A 84 5.60 1.68 -15.24
N HIS A 85 5.13 2.92 -15.41
CA HIS A 85 5.89 4.12 -15.03
C HIS A 85 6.09 4.18 -13.52
N VAL A 86 5.02 4.00 -12.73
CA VAL A 86 5.07 4.03 -11.25
C VAL A 86 6.07 3.03 -10.70
N VAL A 87 6.08 1.80 -11.25
CA VAL A 87 6.86 0.69 -10.68
C VAL A 87 8.24 0.50 -11.34
N ALA A 88 8.59 1.29 -12.36
CA ALA A 88 9.81 1.06 -13.16
C ALA A 88 11.07 1.02 -12.29
N GLY A 89 11.25 2.02 -11.44
CA GLY A 89 12.42 2.12 -10.57
C GLY A 89 12.44 1.04 -9.49
N ALA A 90 11.27 0.70 -8.92
CA ALA A 90 11.15 -0.41 -7.97
C ALA A 90 11.54 -1.76 -8.60
N ARG A 91 11.09 -2.03 -9.83
CA ARG A 91 11.47 -3.24 -10.59
C ARG A 91 12.96 -3.29 -10.87
N GLN A 92 13.54 -2.15 -11.22
CA GLN A 92 14.98 -2.08 -11.49
C GLN A 92 15.78 -2.38 -10.22
N VAL A 93 15.46 -1.75 -9.09
CA VAL A 93 16.12 -2.03 -7.80
C VAL A 93 15.92 -3.48 -7.39
N LEU A 94 14.72 -4.06 -7.57
CA LEU A 94 14.48 -5.48 -7.32
C LEU A 94 15.42 -6.37 -8.15
N SER A 95 15.59 -6.07 -9.44
CA SER A 95 16.46 -6.86 -10.32
C SER A 95 17.93 -6.82 -9.94
N GLU A 96 18.41 -5.67 -9.43
CA GLU A 96 19.80 -5.46 -9.00
C GLU A 96 20.05 -6.05 -7.60
N LEU A 97 19.08 -5.94 -6.69
CA LEU A 97 19.17 -6.41 -5.30
C LEU A 97 19.06 -7.93 -5.18
N CYS A 98 18.28 -8.56 -6.07
CA CYS A 98 17.95 -9.99 -6.01
C CYS A 98 18.90 -10.89 -6.79
N VAL A 99 20.09 -10.40 -7.11
CA VAL A 99 21.20 -11.16 -7.71
C VAL A 99 22.49 -10.87 -6.94
N PRO A 100 23.42 -11.83 -6.81
CA PRO A 100 24.71 -11.57 -6.20
C PRO A 100 25.45 -10.44 -6.93
N GLY A 101 25.91 -9.43 -6.18
CA GLY A 101 26.61 -8.30 -6.75
C GLY A 101 26.77 -7.13 -5.78
N PRO A 102 27.41 -6.02 -6.23
CA PRO A 102 27.75 -4.90 -5.37
C PRO A 102 26.55 -4.26 -4.66
N ILE A 103 25.39 -4.19 -5.32
CA ILE A 103 24.16 -3.62 -4.74
C ILE A 103 23.62 -4.51 -3.62
N GLN A 104 23.59 -5.82 -3.82
CA GLN A 104 23.16 -6.77 -2.80
C GLN A 104 24.09 -6.74 -1.57
N GLU A 105 25.41 -6.75 -1.79
CA GLU A 105 26.37 -6.69 -0.69
C GLU A 105 26.26 -5.36 0.09
N ALA A 106 26.12 -4.23 -0.62
CA ALA A 106 25.94 -2.93 0.00
C ALA A 106 24.64 -2.84 0.79
N TYR A 107 23.52 -3.38 0.27
CA TYR A 107 22.27 -3.48 1.02
C TYR A 107 22.47 -4.30 2.30
N LEU A 108 23.03 -5.51 2.20
CA LEU A 108 23.21 -6.41 3.34
C LEU A 108 24.11 -5.82 4.44
N LYS A 109 25.10 -4.98 4.06
CA LYS A 109 25.91 -4.20 5.01
C LYS A 109 25.06 -3.29 5.90
N HIS A 110 24.00 -2.69 5.36
CA HIS A 110 23.18 -1.68 6.05
C HIS A 110 21.84 -2.23 6.58
N ALA A 111 21.41 -3.39 6.08
CA ALA A 111 20.09 -3.96 6.33
C ALA A 111 19.73 -4.12 7.82
N PRO A 112 20.64 -4.54 8.73
CA PRO A 112 20.32 -4.60 10.16
C PRO A 112 19.92 -3.25 10.75
N CYS A 113 20.62 -2.16 10.37
CA CYS A 113 20.26 -0.82 10.83
C CYS A 113 18.95 -0.35 10.20
N PHE A 114 18.74 -0.63 8.91
CA PHE A 114 17.48 -0.30 8.23
C PHE A 114 16.28 -0.98 8.88
N LYS A 115 16.40 -2.27 9.24
CA LYS A 115 15.38 -3.03 9.97
C LYS A 115 15.08 -2.38 11.32
N ASN A 116 16.10 -2.05 12.11
CA ASN A 116 15.93 -1.37 13.39
C ASN A 116 15.20 -0.02 13.24
N VAL A 117 15.61 0.81 12.27
CA VAL A 117 14.95 2.09 12.02
C VAL A 117 13.47 1.90 11.65
N SER A 118 13.17 0.88 10.85
CA SER A 118 11.80 0.63 10.38
C SER A 118 10.88 0.04 11.45
N LEU A 119 11.42 -0.76 12.39
CA LEU A 119 10.64 -1.56 13.34
C LEU A 119 10.72 -1.08 14.79
N ALA A 120 11.58 -0.13 15.14
CA ALA A 120 11.61 0.44 16.49
C ALA A 120 10.44 1.43 16.71
N GLU A 121 9.74 1.28 17.85
CA GLU A 121 8.57 2.10 18.23
C GLU A 121 8.90 3.59 18.34
N ASN A 122 10.09 3.93 18.80
CA ASN A 122 10.56 5.31 18.92
C ASN A 122 11.13 5.88 17.60
N LYS A 123 10.96 5.16 16.48
CA LYS A 123 11.43 5.54 15.14
C LYS A 123 10.27 5.44 14.14
N CYS A 124 10.42 4.62 13.09
CA CYS A 124 9.47 4.57 11.99
C CYS A 124 8.39 3.51 12.10
N ALA A 125 8.38 2.68 13.15
CA ALA A 125 7.36 1.63 13.31
C ALA A 125 5.91 2.17 13.33
N PRO A 126 5.60 3.30 14.00
CA PRO A 126 4.25 3.86 13.97
C PRO A 126 3.81 4.26 12.55
N LYS A 127 4.72 4.88 11.78
CA LYS A 127 4.46 5.28 10.38
C LYS A 127 4.34 4.07 9.46
N TYR A 128 5.16 3.05 9.68
CA TYR A 128 5.10 1.79 8.93
C TYR A 128 3.76 1.07 9.14
N ARG A 129 3.32 0.90 10.39
CA ARG A 129 2.01 0.29 10.69
C ARG A 129 0.87 1.05 10.05
N TYR A 130 0.89 2.38 10.13
CA TYR A 130 -0.16 3.20 9.52
C TYR A 130 -0.18 3.05 8.00
N LEU A 131 0.98 3.03 7.34
CA LEU A 131 1.08 2.74 5.91
C LEU A 131 0.47 1.37 5.54
N MET A 132 0.74 0.34 6.34
CA MET A 132 0.16 -1.00 6.12
C MET A 132 -1.36 -1.00 6.31
N GLU A 133 -1.87 -0.36 7.37
CA GLU A 133 -3.31 -0.24 7.65
C GLU A 133 -4.07 0.46 6.50
N VAL A 134 -3.51 1.55 5.99
CA VAL A 134 -4.09 2.28 4.86
C VAL A 134 -4.08 1.43 3.58
N SER A 135 -3.01 0.68 3.35
CA SER A 135 -2.85 -0.20 2.18
C SER A 135 -3.83 -1.38 2.18
N GLU A 136 -4.21 -1.89 3.34
CA GLU A 136 -5.20 -2.97 3.47
C GLU A 136 -6.65 -2.48 3.33
N ASN A 137 -6.93 -1.23 3.70
CA ASN A 137 -8.28 -0.68 3.77
C ASN A 137 -8.68 0.20 2.57
N VAL A 138 -7.87 0.25 1.50
CA VAL A 138 -8.11 1.08 0.29
C VAL A 138 -9.52 0.89 -0.28
N ASN A 139 -10.08 -0.33 -0.19
CA ASN A 139 -11.38 -0.67 -0.77
C ASN A 139 -12.60 -0.34 0.11
N ARG A 140 -12.40 0.01 1.39
CA ARG A 140 -13.50 0.32 2.31
C ARG A 140 -13.96 1.77 2.22
N ARG A 141 -13.22 2.63 1.51
CA ARG A 141 -13.49 4.06 1.44
C ARG A 141 -14.45 4.36 0.31
N GLN A 142 -15.49 5.14 0.63
CA GLN A 142 -16.49 5.58 -0.35
C GLN A 142 -15.91 6.63 -1.32
N ASN A 143 -14.88 7.37 -0.88
CA ASN A 143 -14.20 8.38 -1.69
C ASN A 143 -12.79 7.92 -2.09
N VAL A 144 -12.61 7.69 -3.40
CA VAL A 144 -11.35 7.23 -3.99
C VAL A 144 -10.25 8.29 -3.84
N ASP A 145 -10.58 9.57 -4.01
CA ASP A 145 -9.61 10.67 -3.97
C ASP A 145 -9.03 10.85 -2.56
N GLU A 146 -9.89 10.77 -1.55
CA GLU A 146 -9.49 10.79 -0.14
C GLU A 146 -8.65 9.55 0.23
N GLY A 147 -9.00 8.38 -0.31
CA GLY A 147 -8.21 7.16 -0.17
C GLY A 147 -6.81 7.26 -0.75
N LEU A 148 -6.69 7.84 -1.95
CA LEU A 148 -5.41 8.08 -2.61
C LEU A 148 -4.57 9.11 -1.85
N LYS A 149 -5.20 10.22 -1.43
CA LYS A 149 -4.55 11.26 -0.63
C LYS A 149 -3.91 10.67 0.63
N GLU A 150 -4.68 9.91 1.40
CA GLU A 150 -4.19 9.31 2.64
C GLU A 150 -3.07 8.28 2.40
N SER A 151 -3.19 7.45 1.35
CA SER A 151 -2.15 6.50 0.95
C SER A 151 -0.84 7.21 0.58
N CYS A 152 -0.95 8.29 -0.20
CA CYS A 152 0.18 9.14 -0.57
C CYS A 152 0.86 9.78 0.64
N CYS A 153 0.07 10.30 1.58
CA CYS A 153 0.62 10.90 2.79
C CYS A 153 1.29 9.87 3.70
N ALA A 154 0.66 8.72 3.95
CA ALA A 154 1.23 7.65 4.77
C ALA A 154 2.57 7.15 4.19
N PHE A 155 2.64 6.99 2.86
CA PHE A 155 3.87 6.58 2.18
C PHE A 155 4.97 7.65 2.29
N GLY A 156 4.63 8.91 2.01
CA GLY A 156 5.57 10.04 2.12
C GLY A 156 6.11 10.23 3.54
N GLU A 157 5.27 10.12 4.56
CA GLU A 157 5.68 10.22 5.96
C GLU A 157 6.64 9.08 6.37
N PHE A 158 6.37 7.84 5.91
CA PHE A 158 7.25 6.71 6.17
C PHE A 158 8.63 6.88 5.51
N VAL A 159 8.66 7.29 4.23
CA VAL A 159 9.91 7.58 3.50
C VAL A 159 10.70 8.71 4.17
N THR A 160 10.02 9.78 4.59
CA THR A 160 10.66 10.90 5.31
C THR A 160 11.27 10.43 6.63
N CYS A 161 10.53 9.63 7.41
CA CYS A 161 11.04 9.05 8.65
C CYS A 161 12.30 8.20 8.41
N LYS A 162 12.31 7.41 7.33
CA LYS A 162 13.47 6.59 6.94
C LYS A 162 14.70 7.45 6.67
N TYR A 163 14.55 8.54 5.90
CA TYR A 163 15.67 9.46 5.65
C TYR A 163 16.21 10.08 6.93
N LEU A 164 15.33 10.55 7.82
CA LEU A 164 15.72 11.15 9.09
C LEU A 164 16.57 10.18 9.94
N HIS A 165 16.01 9.02 10.26
CA HIS A 165 16.64 8.09 11.21
C HIS A 165 17.80 7.30 10.61
N VAL A 166 17.82 7.03 9.30
CA VAL A 166 19.01 6.41 8.68
C VAL A 166 20.19 7.38 8.68
N THR A 167 19.95 8.66 8.38
CA THR A 167 21.00 9.69 8.43
C THR A 167 21.55 9.86 9.85
N GLN A 168 20.69 9.83 10.86
CA GLN A 168 21.07 9.99 12.25
C GLN A 168 21.73 8.73 12.84
N ASP A 169 21.21 7.55 12.53
CA ASP A 169 21.54 6.33 13.30
C ASP A 169 22.46 5.35 12.56
N CYS A 170 22.49 5.38 11.22
CA CYS A 170 23.17 4.35 10.41
C CYS A 170 24.45 4.84 9.72
N GLY A 171 24.76 6.14 9.78
CA GLY A 171 25.96 6.74 9.20
C GLY A 171 25.81 7.18 7.73
N PRO A 172 26.80 7.95 7.21
CA PRO A 172 26.70 8.62 5.92
C PRO A 172 26.61 7.64 4.74
N ASP A 173 27.43 6.58 4.72
CA ASP A 173 27.38 5.54 3.68
C ASP A 173 25.97 4.94 3.54
N ALA A 174 25.31 4.69 4.67
CA ALA A 174 23.98 4.09 4.71
C ALA A 174 22.91 5.08 4.23
N ALA A 175 23.06 6.37 4.57
CA ALA A 175 22.19 7.45 4.12
C ALA A 175 22.29 7.62 2.59
N ASP A 176 23.51 7.68 2.05
CA ASP A 176 23.76 7.79 0.61
C ASP A 176 23.25 6.57 -0.16
N PHE A 177 23.40 5.37 0.41
CA PHE A 177 22.85 4.16 -0.16
C PHE A 177 21.32 4.21 -0.17
N LEU A 178 20.70 4.54 0.98
CA LEU A 178 19.25 4.61 1.11
C LEU A 178 18.67 5.65 0.13
N GLN A 179 19.19 6.86 0.11
CA GLN A 179 18.71 7.95 -0.75
C GLN A 179 18.70 7.53 -2.22
N ARG A 180 19.84 7.05 -2.73
CA ARG A 180 19.94 6.65 -4.14
C ARG A 180 18.96 5.54 -4.54
N HIS A 181 18.66 4.59 -3.65
CA HIS A 181 17.81 3.44 -4.00
C HIS A 181 16.34 3.67 -3.64
N LEU A 182 16.06 4.32 -2.51
CA LEU A 182 14.71 4.64 -2.07
C LEU A 182 14.09 5.74 -2.95
N ASP A 183 14.87 6.71 -3.44
CA ASP A 183 14.38 7.68 -4.42
C ASP A 183 13.99 6.99 -5.73
N ARG A 184 14.78 6.03 -6.22
CA ARG A 184 14.43 5.24 -7.42
C ARG A 184 13.12 4.48 -7.24
N ILE A 185 12.89 3.93 -6.05
CA ILE A 185 11.65 3.19 -5.73
C ILE A 185 10.46 4.14 -5.62
N SER A 186 10.63 5.27 -4.93
CA SER A 186 9.51 6.10 -4.45
C SER A 186 9.21 7.31 -5.32
N SER A 187 10.18 7.84 -6.07
CA SER A 187 10.04 9.10 -6.81
C SER A 187 8.91 9.10 -7.83
N PRO A 188 8.73 8.08 -8.71
CA PRO A 188 7.62 8.10 -9.67
C PRO A 188 6.26 8.14 -8.96
N LEU A 189 6.14 7.45 -7.82
CA LEU A 189 4.92 7.49 -7.02
C LEU A 189 4.75 8.84 -6.31
N ILE A 190 5.75 9.30 -5.55
CA ILE A 190 5.66 10.50 -4.71
C ILE A 190 5.60 11.78 -5.55
N HIS A 191 6.52 11.95 -6.48
CA HIS A 191 6.76 13.21 -7.19
C HIS A 191 5.88 13.39 -8.42
N GLU A 192 5.21 12.35 -8.90
CA GLU A 192 4.35 12.44 -10.08
C GLU A 192 2.91 12.06 -9.74
N HIS A 193 2.68 10.87 -9.19
CA HIS A 193 1.32 10.40 -8.91
C HIS A 193 0.71 10.99 -7.63
N CYS A 194 1.53 11.17 -6.59
CA CYS A 194 1.11 11.74 -5.32
C CYS A 194 1.28 13.26 -5.27
N ALA A 195 1.89 13.88 -6.28
CA ALA A 195 2.26 15.29 -6.26
C ALA A 195 1.08 16.22 -5.94
N HIS A 196 -0.09 15.94 -6.52
CA HIS A 196 -1.31 16.71 -6.27
C HIS A 196 -1.80 16.60 -4.82
N TYR A 197 -1.49 15.49 -4.15
CA TYR A 197 -1.90 15.18 -2.78
C TYR A 197 -0.87 15.59 -1.73
N THR A 198 0.40 15.77 -2.09
CA THR A 198 1.49 16.00 -1.13
C THR A 198 2.02 17.42 -1.14
N TYR A 199 1.90 18.16 -2.26
CA TYR A 199 2.49 19.50 -2.41
C TYR A 199 1.52 20.67 -2.24
N ALA A 200 0.22 20.41 -2.15
CA ALA A 200 -0.73 21.44 -1.73
C ALA A 200 -0.49 21.76 -0.24
N THR A 201 -0.49 23.05 0.11
CA THR A 201 -0.39 23.50 1.52
C THR A 201 -1.46 22.80 2.37
N ASP A 202 -1.05 22.25 3.52
CA ASP A 202 -1.88 21.45 4.43
C ASP A 202 -2.42 20.11 3.88
N ALA A 203 -1.84 19.56 2.81
CA ALA A 203 -2.41 18.36 2.21
C ALA A 203 -2.13 17.08 3.03
N CYS A 204 -0.95 16.94 3.64
CA CYS A 204 -0.61 15.80 4.50
C CYS A 204 -0.56 16.14 5.99
N THR A 205 -1.18 17.23 6.43
CA THR A 205 -1.41 17.43 7.86
C THR A 205 -2.40 16.39 8.33
N THR A 206 -1.85 15.31 8.87
CA THR A 206 -2.60 14.35 9.67
C THR A 206 -3.27 15.16 10.77
N THR A 207 -4.57 15.46 10.58
CA THR A 207 -5.44 15.77 11.72
C THR A 207 -5.39 14.49 12.52
N THR A 208 -4.48 14.44 13.47
CA THR A 208 -4.45 13.37 14.45
C THR A 208 -5.85 13.44 15.03
N SER A 209 -6.72 12.50 14.68
CA SER A 209 -7.94 12.25 15.42
C SER A 209 -7.55 11.59 16.75
N ALA A 210 -6.61 12.19 17.48
CA ALA A 210 -6.88 12.44 18.86
C ALA A 210 -8.04 13.42 18.81
N SER A 211 -9.26 12.89 18.94
CA SER A 211 -10.39 13.73 19.31
C SER A 211 -9.86 14.69 20.39
N PRO A 212 -9.83 16.02 20.17
CA PRO A 212 -9.92 16.86 21.33
C PRO A 212 -11.29 16.46 21.89
N SER A 213 -11.28 15.83 23.04
CA SER A 213 -12.45 15.66 23.88
C SER A 213 -12.98 17.07 24.19
N VAL A 214 -13.68 17.68 23.22
CA VAL A 214 -14.60 18.79 23.42
C VAL A 214 -15.91 18.18 23.95
N TYR A 215 -15.77 17.37 24.99
CA TYR A 215 -16.84 17.00 25.92
C TYR A 215 -16.58 17.72 27.24
N PHE A 216 -16.35 19.02 27.14
CA PHE A 216 -16.39 19.92 28.29
C PHE A 216 -16.89 21.27 27.80
N ASN A 217 -18.21 21.35 27.55
CA ASN A 217 -19.06 22.56 27.69
C ASN A 217 -20.44 22.43 27.02
N ALA A 218 -20.80 21.31 26.38
CA ALA A 218 -22.14 21.14 25.81
C ALA A 218 -23.26 20.99 26.87
N HIS A 219 -22.95 20.44 28.05
CA HIS A 219 -23.93 20.29 29.13
C HIS A 219 -24.31 21.64 29.79
N LEU A 220 -23.37 22.57 29.94
CA LEU A 220 -23.65 23.88 30.52
C LEU A 220 -24.46 24.77 29.57
N GLN A 221 -24.18 24.68 28.26
CA GLN A 221 -24.94 25.42 27.23
C GLN A 221 -26.36 24.88 27.06
N MET A 222 -26.56 23.56 27.14
CA MET A 222 -27.90 22.96 27.16
C MET A 222 -28.70 23.34 28.41
N LEU A 223 -28.06 23.38 29.59
CA LEU A 223 -28.72 23.80 30.83
C LEU A 223 -29.11 25.29 30.80
N LEU A 224 -28.23 26.18 30.31
CA LEU A 224 -28.53 27.60 30.14
C LEU A 224 -29.64 27.86 29.11
N ALA A 225 -29.66 27.09 28.01
CA ALA A 225 -30.74 27.18 27.03
C ALA A 225 -32.08 26.70 27.62
N MET A 226 -32.08 25.63 28.41
CA MET A 226 -33.29 25.13 29.07
C MET A 226 -33.82 26.09 30.13
N THR A 227 -32.97 26.77 30.90
CA THR A 227 -33.40 27.81 31.86
C THR A 227 -33.98 29.03 31.15
N LEU A 228 -33.38 29.48 30.04
CA LEU A 228 -33.89 30.61 29.26
C LEU A 228 -35.23 30.29 28.58
N VAL A 229 -35.41 29.05 28.11
CA VAL A 229 -36.67 28.59 27.54
C VAL A 229 -37.75 28.48 28.62
N LEU A 230 -37.42 27.95 29.81
CA LEU A 230 -38.36 27.89 30.94
C LEU A 230 -38.76 29.29 31.42
N ASP A 231 -37.84 30.25 31.53
CA ASP A 231 -38.14 31.65 31.86
C ASP A 231 -39.02 32.32 30.80
N PHE A 232 -38.78 32.04 29.51
CA PHE A 232 -39.61 32.55 28.42
C PHE A 232 -41.03 31.97 28.43
N PHE A 233 -41.18 30.68 28.75
CA PHE A 233 -42.51 30.05 28.89
C PHE A 233 -43.22 30.52 30.16
N CYS A 234 -42.52 30.73 31.28
CA CYS A 234 -43.12 31.19 32.54
C CYS A 234 -43.61 32.65 32.46
N ARG A 235 -42.91 33.53 31.73
CA ARG A 235 -43.33 34.93 31.51
C ARG A 235 -44.54 35.09 30.58
N LYS A 236 -44.95 34.04 29.87
CA LYS A 236 -46.07 34.10 28.92
C LYS A 236 -47.40 33.61 29.49
N PHE A 237 -47.43 33.19 30.76
CA PHE A 237 -48.61 32.62 31.43
C PHE A 237 -48.92 33.28 32.80
N THR A 238 -48.45 34.50 33.03
CA THR A 238 -48.95 35.42 34.08
C THR A 238 -49.36 36.74 33.49
#